data_AF-A0A133Z9K3-F1
#
_entry.id   AF-A0A133Z9K3-F1
#
_cell.length_a   1.000
_cell.length_b   1.000
_cell.length_c   1.000
_cell.angle_alpha   90.00
_cell.angle_beta   90.00
_cell.angle_gamma   90.00
#
_symmetry.space_group_name_H-M   'P 1'
#
loop_
_entity.id
_entity.type
_entity.pdbx_description
1 polymer ?
#
loop_
_entity_poly.entity_id
_entity_poly.type
_entity_poly.pdbx_seq_one_letter_code
_entity_poly.pdbx_strand_id
1 'polypeptide(L)'
;MKVLGNELVYQLGIEPHRIIVVVVATVGIYLAFMILVKLFGSRVLTSMSASDAVIIIMFGAVSGRVIVGNPPTLAAGVVGLATLMALEAAFGTVRRYVGWSRFIDRRPVLLMYKGRKHVENMQFAHISNSDIISAIRKAGLGRFQDVQAMVLEPTGQISIVKSGQPLDNAILADARGAVELCEQIEAEQREAEAAAAEESSGGETRVESRGTAQQPANPPTLDLNPANPPKDSN
;
A
#
# COMPACT_ATOMS: atom_id res chain seq x y z
N MET A 1 -27.31 31.40 -46.34
CA MET A 1 -26.74 31.73 -45.00
C MET A 1 -27.75 31.73 -43.85
N LYS A 2 -29.02 32.12 -44.00
CA LYS A 2 -30.01 32.06 -42.89
C LYS A 2 -30.37 30.64 -42.41
N VAL A 3 -30.38 29.66 -43.31
CA VAL A 3 -30.66 28.25 -42.96
C VAL A 3 -29.55 27.63 -42.11
N LEU A 4 -28.29 28.02 -42.34
CA LEU A 4 -27.15 27.54 -41.54
C LEU A 4 -27.17 28.14 -40.12
N GLY A 5 -27.65 29.38 -39.96
CA GLY A 5 -27.73 30.05 -38.66
C GLY A 5 -28.74 29.43 -37.71
N ASN A 6 -29.93 29.04 -38.21
CA ASN A 6 -30.93 28.37 -37.39
C ASN A 6 -30.47 26.98 -36.96
N GLU A 7 -29.75 26.26 -37.82
CA GLU A 7 -29.28 24.91 -37.49
C GLU A 7 -28.12 24.90 -36.50
N LEU A 8 -27.23 25.90 -36.55
CA LEU A 8 -26.26 26.12 -35.48
C LEU A 8 -26.95 26.47 -34.17
N VAL A 9 -27.97 27.33 -34.18
CA VAL A 9 -28.70 27.71 -32.95
C VAL A 9 -29.52 26.53 -32.41
N TYR A 10 -30.03 25.64 -33.25
CA TYR A 10 -30.72 24.42 -32.79
C TYR A 10 -29.76 23.35 -32.27
N GLN A 11 -28.56 23.26 -32.83
CA GLN A 11 -27.52 22.32 -32.38
C GLN A 11 -26.73 22.82 -31.15
N LEU A 12 -26.59 24.13 -30.97
CA LEU A 12 -25.85 24.75 -29.87
C LEU A 12 -26.75 25.35 -28.77
N GLY A 13 -28.00 25.66 -29.10
CA GLY A 13 -28.96 26.31 -28.20
C GLY A 13 -29.84 25.32 -27.46
N ILE A 14 -30.08 25.61 -26.18
CA ILE A 14 -31.13 24.94 -25.40
C ILE A 14 -32.42 25.77 -25.52
N GLU A 15 -33.51 25.11 -25.88
CA GLU A 15 -34.85 25.67 -25.81
C GLU A 15 -35.12 26.30 -24.42
N PRO A 16 -35.54 27.58 -24.32
CA PRO A 16 -35.63 28.29 -23.03
C PRO A 16 -36.45 27.57 -21.96
N HIS A 17 -37.53 26.91 -22.36
CA HIS A 17 -38.38 26.12 -21.47
C HIS A 17 -37.67 24.89 -20.88
N ARG A 18 -36.70 24.32 -21.63
CA ARG A 18 -35.90 23.20 -21.14
C ARG A 18 -34.89 23.63 -20.09
N ILE A 19 -34.42 24.87 -20.09
CA ILE A 19 -33.45 25.38 -19.09
C ILE A 19 -34.00 25.18 -17.68
N ILE A 20 -35.25 25.56 -17.44
CA ILE A 20 -35.90 25.43 -16.13
C ILE A 20 -36.01 23.95 -15.74
N VAL A 21 -36.42 23.08 -16.67
CA VAL A 21 -36.55 21.64 -16.41
C VAL A 21 -35.18 21.03 -16.06
N VAL A 22 -34.12 21.39 -16.79
CA VAL A 22 -32.75 20.95 -16.51
C VAL A 22 -32.33 21.39 -15.11
N VAL A 23 -32.52 22.66 -14.74
CA VAL A 23 -32.16 23.18 -13.41
C VAL A 23 -32.89 22.42 -12.30
N VAL A 24 -34.21 22.22 -12.43
CA VAL A 24 -35.01 21.47 -11.45
C VAL A 24 -34.56 20.02 -11.36
N ALA A 25 -34.30 19.36 -12.49
CA ALA A 25 -33.80 17.99 -12.53
C ALA A 25 -32.41 17.87 -11.90
N THR A 26 -31.50 18.81 -12.16
CA THR A 26 -30.16 18.86 -11.55
C THR A 26 -30.23 19.01 -10.04
N VAL A 27 -31.02 19.96 -9.54
CA VAL A 27 -31.18 20.16 -8.09
C VAL A 27 -31.82 18.92 -7.46
N GLY A 28 -32.88 18.39 -8.07
CA GLY A 28 -33.58 17.20 -7.58
C GLY A 28 -32.68 15.97 -7.49
N ILE A 29 -31.92 15.67 -8.55
CA ILE A 29 -31.04 14.49 -8.57
C ILE A 29 -29.84 14.65 -7.64
N TYR A 30 -29.30 15.86 -7.51
CA TYR A 30 -28.23 16.16 -6.56
C TYR A 30 -28.67 15.93 -5.11
N LEU A 31 -29.84 16.46 -4.73
CA LEU A 31 -30.41 16.27 -3.39
C LEU A 31 -30.73 14.80 -3.13
N ALA A 32 -31.34 14.10 -4.10
CA ALA A 32 -31.61 12.68 -3.98
C ALA A 32 -30.32 11.86 -3.80
N PHE A 33 -29.28 12.15 -4.58
CA PHE A 33 -27.98 11.50 -4.45
C PHE A 33 -27.35 11.76 -3.08
N MET A 34 -27.35 12.99 -2.59
CA MET A 34 -26.85 13.34 -1.25
C MET A 34 -27.59 12.60 -0.13
N ILE A 35 -28.92 12.50 -0.22
CA ILE A 35 -29.74 11.75 0.74
C ILE A 35 -29.39 10.26 0.68
N LEU A 36 -29.31 9.67 -0.52
CA LEU A 36 -28.94 8.27 -0.71
C LEU A 36 -27.56 7.96 -0.14
N VAL A 37 -26.54 8.77 -0.45
CA VAL A 37 -25.19 8.60 0.11
C VAL A 37 -25.21 8.65 1.64
N LYS A 38 -25.99 9.57 2.24
CA LYS A 38 -26.14 9.64 3.70
C LYS A 38 -26.81 8.42 4.31
N LEU A 39 -27.81 7.85 3.64
CA LEU A 39 -28.55 6.66 4.11
C LEU A 39 -27.72 5.37 3.99
N PHE A 40 -26.99 5.21 2.89
CA PHE A 40 -26.20 4.00 2.61
C PHE A 40 -24.79 4.03 3.24
N GLY A 41 -24.38 5.17 3.80
CA GLY A 41 -23.19 5.32 4.65
C GLY A 41 -21.88 5.62 3.90
N SER A 42 -20.86 6.07 4.65
CA SER A 42 -19.53 6.48 4.16
C SER A 42 -18.69 5.36 3.55
N ARG A 43 -19.16 4.10 3.62
CA ARG A 43 -18.41 2.93 3.17
C ARG A 43 -18.07 2.98 1.67
N VAL A 44 -18.98 3.53 0.87
CA VAL A 44 -18.85 3.76 -0.59
C VAL A 44 -17.78 4.81 -0.93
N LEU A 45 -17.30 5.58 0.06
CA LEU A 45 -16.26 6.61 -0.14
C LEU A 45 -14.93 6.25 0.52
N THR A 46 -14.88 5.26 1.41
CA THR A 46 -13.71 4.97 2.25
C THR A 46 -12.71 3.97 1.68
N SER A 47 -13.05 3.21 0.64
CA SER A 47 -12.09 2.33 -0.04
C SER A 47 -12.12 2.64 -1.52
N MET A 48 -11.09 3.29 -2.08
CA MET A 48 -10.98 3.49 -3.54
C MET A 48 -10.68 2.15 -4.25
N SER A 49 -11.63 1.22 -4.16
CA SER A 49 -11.64 -0.09 -4.81
C SER A 49 -12.05 0.09 -6.28
N ALA A 50 -11.67 -0.85 -7.13
CA ALA A 50 -12.09 -0.85 -8.54
C ALA A 50 -13.63 -0.86 -8.70
N SER A 51 -14.36 -1.44 -7.74
CA SER A 51 -15.83 -1.39 -7.65
C SER A 51 -16.37 0.04 -7.59
N ASP A 52 -15.76 0.88 -6.76
CA ASP A 52 -16.20 2.24 -6.47
C ASP A 52 -16.03 3.13 -7.70
N ALA A 53 -14.96 2.89 -8.48
CA ALA A 53 -14.75 3.56 -9.76
C ALA A 53 -15.88 3.25 -10.77
N VAL A 54 -16.29 1.98 -10.88
CA VAL A 54 -17.41 1.59 -11.77
C VAL A 54 -18.70 2.28 -11.34
N ILE A 55 -18.96 2.35 -10.03
CA ILE A 55 -20.18 2.94 -9.48
C ILE A 55 -20.21 4.46 -9.71
N ILE A 56 -19.11 5.16 -9.50
CA ILE A 56 -19.00 6.59 -9.79
C ILE A 56 -19.31 6.86 -11.27
N ILE A 57 -18.79 6.03 -12.19
CA ILE A 57 -19.08 6.15 -13.62
C ILE A 57 -20.57 5.92 -13.88
N MET A 58 -21.18 4.90 -13.28
CA MET A 58 -22.61 4.61 -13.45
C MET A 58 -23.49 5.73 -12.87
N PHE A 59 -23.16 6.29 -11.70
CA PHE A 59 -23.85 7.45 -11.13
C PHE A 59 -23.74 8.68 -12.01
N GLY A 60 -22.57 8.92 -12.60
CA GLY A 60 -22.37 9.99 -13.58
C GLY A 60 -23.27 9.80 -14.80
N ALA A 61 -23.32 8.57 -15.35
CA ALA A 61 -24.16 8.25 -16.51
C ALA A 61 -25.66 8.44 -16.22
N VAL A 62 -26.14 7.94 -15.08
CA VAL A 62 -27.55 8.12 -14.66
C VAL A 62 -27.86 9.59 -14.42
N SER A 63 -27.01 10.30 -13.68
CA SER A 63 -27.21 11.73 -13.39
C SER A 63 -27.20 12.57 -14.68
N GLY A 64 -26.28 12.30 -15.61
CA GLY A 64 -26.25 12.95 -16.91
C GLY A 64 -27.52 12.71 -17.72
N ARG A 65 -28.03 11.47 -17.73
CA ARG A 65 -29.30 11.14 -18.40
C ARG A 65 -30.50 11.83 -17.76
N VAL A 66 -30.50 12.04 -16.45
CA VAL A 66 -31.57 12.76 -15.74
C VAL A 66 -31.54 14.25 -16.05
N ILE A 67 -30.34 14.84 -16.08
CA ILE A 67 -30.16 16.29 -16.25
C ILE A 67 -30.40 16.71 -17.71
N VAL A 68 -29.77 16.04 -18.66
CA VAL A 68 -29.74 16.48 -20.08
C VAL A 68 -30.65 15.62 -20.97
N GLY A 69 -31.20 14.54 -20.43
CA GLY A 69 -32.04 13.61 -21.18
C GLY A 69 -33.27 14.27 -21.81
N ASN A 70 -33.80 13.61 -22.83
CA ASN A 70 -35.02 14.01 -23.49
C ASN A 70 -35.98 12.81 -23.58
N PRO A 71 -37.14 12.83 -22.89
CA PRO A 71 -37.45 13.74 -21.77
C PRO A 71 -36.57 13.43 -20.54
N PRO A 72 -36.23 14.44 -19.72
CA PRO A 72 -35.55 14.21 -18.44
C PRO A 72 -36.55 13.55 -17.47
N THR A 73 -36.13 12.47 -16.82
CA THR A 73 -36.99 11.67 -15.93
C THR A 73 -36.38 11.58 -14.53
N LEU A 74 -36.66 12.57 -13.69
CA LEU A 74 -36.13 12.63 -12.32
C LEU A 74 -36.49 11.37 -11.51
N ALA A 75 -37.74 10.90 -11.61
CA ALA A 75 -38.18 9.69 -10.92
C ALA A 75 -37.38 8.44 -11.33
N ALA A 76 -37.16 8.24 -12.64
CA ALA A 76 -36.34 7.14 -13.13
C ALA A 76 -34.88 7.27 -12.67
N GLY A 77 -34.38 8.50 -12.59
CA GLY A 77 -33.08 8.83 -12.00
C GLY A 77 -32.95 8.39 -10.54
N VAL A 78 -33.90 8.81 -9.70
CA VAL A 78 -33.93 8.47 -8.28
C VAL A 78 -34.01 6.96 -8.08
N VAL A 79 -34.90 6.27 -8.82
CA VAL A 79 -35.02 4.80 -8.78
C VAL A 79 -33.71 4.14 -9.23
N GLY A 80 -33.11 4.62 -10.32
CA GLY A 80 -31.84 4.09 -10.84
C GLY A 80 -30.69 4.24 -9.85
N LEU A 81 -30.51 5.43 -9.27
CA LEU A 81 -29.49 5.69 -8.24
C LEU A 81 -29.73 4.86 -6.97
N ALA A 82 -30.98 4.78 -6.50
CA ALA A 82 -31.34 3.97 -5.34
C ALA A 82 -31.07 2.48 -5.60
N THR A 83 -31.37 1.99 -6.81
CA THR A 83 -31.11 0.61 -7.21
C THR A 83 -29.61 0.33 -7.24
N LEU A 84 -28.80 1.23 -7.84
CA LEU A 84 -27.34 1.11 -7.85
C LEU A 84 -26.74 1.11 -6.43
N MET A 85 -27.22 2.00 -5.55
CA MET A 85 -26.81 2.02 -4.15
C MET A 85 -27.20 0.74 -3.40
N ALA A 86 -28.40 0.22 -3.64
CA ALA A 86 -28.85 -1.03 -3.03
C ALA A 86 -28.04 -2.23 -3.52
N LEU A 87 -27.74 -2.30 -4.82
CA LEU A 87 -26.84 -3.30 -5.41
C LEU A 87 -25.47 -3.23 -4.75
N GLU A 88 -24.89 -2.04 -4.62
CA GLU A 88 -23.57 -1.89 -3.99
C GLU A 88 -23.55 -2.36 -2.54
N ALA A 89 -24.56 -1.97 -1.76
CA ALA A 89 -24.71 -2.43 -0.38
C ALA A 89 -24.91 -3.96 -0.30
N ALA A 90 -25.67 -4.53 -1.24
CA ALA A 90 -25.87 -5.97 -1.35
C ALA A 90 -24.57 -6.69 -1.70
N PHE A 91 -23.81 -6.22 -2.69
CA PHE A 91 -22.49 -6.77 -3.03
C PHE A 91 -21.53 -6.72 -1.84
N GLY A 92 -21.49 -5.60 -1.11
CA GLY A 92 -20.68 -5.48 0.11
C GLY A 92 -21.07 -6.48 1.22
N THR A 93 -22.36 -6.82 1.32
CA THR A 93 -22.88 -7.78 2.31
C THR A 93 -22.64 -9.23 1.86
N VAL A 94 -22.87 -9.52 0.58
CA VAL A 94 -22.67 -10.82 -0.02
C VAL A 94 -21.19 -11.22 -0.02
N ARG A 95 -20.28 -10.28 -0.30
CA ARG A 95 -18.82 -10.47 -0.18
C ARG A 95 -18.41 -10.89 1.23
N ARG A 96 -19.09 -10.38 2.27
CA ARG A 96 -18.85 -10.74 3.68
C ARG A 96 -19.34 -12.15 4.02
N TYR A 97 -20.49 -12.57 3.49
CA TYR A 97 -21.15 -13.83 3.91
C TYR A 97 -20.81 -15.05 3.07
N VAL A 98 -20.58 -14.91 1.76
CA VAL A 98 -20.52 -16.07 0.86
C VAL A 98 -19.13 -16.71 0.76
N GLY A 99 -18.09 -16.17 1.41
CA GLY A 99 -16.72 -16.66 1.18
C GLY A 99 -16.28 -16.51 -0.30
N TRP A 100 -17.03 -15.70 -1.07
CA TRP A 100 -16.81 -15.36 -2.48
C TRP A 100 -15.45 -14.66 -2.69
N SER A 101 -14.82 -14.27 -1.58
CA SER A 101 -13.42 -13.90 -1.48
C SER A 101 -12.50 -14.84 -2.27
N ARG A 102 -12.71 -16.16 -2.30
CA ARG A 102 -11.75 -17.05 -3.00
C ARG A 102 -11.74 -16.93 -4.53
N PHE A 103 -12.82 -16.44 -5.15
CA PHE A 103 -12.94 -16.39 -6.61
C PHE A 103 -12.69 -15.00 -7.20
N ILE A 104 -12.97 -13.94 -6.45
CA ILE A 104 -12.87 -12.55 -6.91
C ILE A 104 -11.92 -11.71 -6.04
N ASP A 105 -11.81 -12.00 -4.73
CA ASP A 105 -10.84 -11.30 -3.89
C ASP A 105 -9.48 -11.98 -3.97
N ARG A 106 -8.55 -11.33 -4.68
CA ARG A 106 -7.13 -11.69 -4.53
C ARG A 106 -6.78 -11.55 -3.05
N ARG A 107 -6.32 -12.63 -2.43
CA ARG A 107 -5.69 -12.55 -1.10
C ARG A 107 -4.54 -11.54 -1.17
N PRO A 108 -4.20 -10.86 -0.06
CA PRO A 108 -3.00 -10.04 -0.02
C PRO A 108 -1.80 -10.87 -0.48
N VAL A 109 -0.83 -10.26 -1.17
CA VAL A 109 0.34 -10.97 -1.69
C VAL A 109 1.59 -10.36 -1.11
N LEU A 110 2.41 -11.16 -0.42
CA LEU A 110 3.65 -10.69 0.15
C LEU A 110 4.70 -10.51 -0.96
N LEU A 111 5.09 -9.26 -1.23
CA LEU A 111 6.03 -8.90 -2.28
C LEU A 111 7.47 -8.83 -1.77
N MET A 112 7.67 -8.40 -0.53
CA MET A 112 8.98 -8.19 0.07
C MET A 112 8.94 -8.40 1.58
N TYR A 113 10.00 -8.99 2.14
CA TYR A 113 10.16 -9.14 3.59
C TYR A 113 11.62 -8.97 4.01
N LYS A 114 11.86 -8.20 5.07
CA LYS A 114 13.19 -7.81 5.58
C LYS A 114 14.17 -7.42 4.47
N GLY A 115 13.71 -6.61 3.51
CA GLY A 115 14.53 -6.17 2.39
C GLY A 115 14.80 -7.22 1.29
N ARG A 116 14.23 -8.42 1.36
CA ARG A 116 14.31 -9.46 0.31
C ARG A 116 13.01 -9.53 -0.50
N LYS A 117 13.13 -9.54 -1.84
CA LYS A 117 11.99 -9.58 -2.77
C LYS A 117 11.56 -11.02 -3.02
N HIS A 118 10.25 -11.28 -3.02
CA HIS A 118 9.67 -12.56 -3.40
C HIS A 118 9.30 -12.55 -4.89
N VAL A 119 10.24 -12.97 -5.73
CA VAL A 119 10.11 -12.87 -7.20
C VAL A 119 8.90 -13.64 -7.73
N GLU A 120 8.61 -14.82 -7.18
CA GLU A 120 7.45 -15.63 -7.58
C GLU A 120 6.12 -14.92 -7.30
N ASN A 121 6.02 -14.27 -6.14
CA ASN A 121 4.85 -13.48 -5.77
C ASN A 121 4.72 -12.21 -6.61
N MET A 122 5.84 -11.56 -6.94
CA MET A 122 5.83 -10.43 -7.87
C MET A 122 5.35 -10.84 -9.27
N GLN A 123 5.81 -11.99 -9.79
CA GLN A 123 5.36 -12.52 -11.08
C GLN A 123 3.86 -12.87 -11.06
N PHE A 124 3.41 -13.58 -10.02
CA PHE A 124 2.00 -13.90 -9.85
C PHE A 124 1.13 -12.64 -9.79
N ALA A 125 1.57 -11.63 -9.06
CA ALA A 125 0.87 -10.36 -8.88
C ALA A 125 1.04 -9.38 -10.06
N HIS A 126 1.85 -9.73 -11.07
CA HIS A 126 2.20 -8.86 -12.21
C HIS A 126 2.82 -7.52 -11.77
N ILE A 127 3.63 -7.56 -10.71
CA ILE A 127 4.33 -6.40 -10.15
C ILE A 127 5.78 -6.39 -10.64
N SER A 128 6.19 -5.25 -11.22
CA SER A 128 7.55 -5.06 -11.73
C SER A 128 8.49 -4.53 -10.64
N ASN A 129 9.81 -4.61 -10.89
CA ASN A 129 10.80 -3.96 -10.02
C ASN A 129 10.61 -2.44 -9.93
N SER A 130 10.16 -1.79 -11.01
CA SER A 130 9.84 -0.37 -11.02
C SER A 130 8.69 -0.02 -10.09
N ASP A 131 7.70 -0.89 -9.95
CA ASP A 131 6.57 -0.68 -9.04
C ASP A 131 7.02 -0.73 -7.59
N ILE A 132 7.89 -1.70 -7.24
CA ILE A 132 8.51 -1.79 -5.90
C ILE A 132 9.29 -0.51 -5.58
N ILE A 133 10.15 -0.06 -6.50
CA ILE A 133 10.95 1.16 -6.31
C ILE A 133 10.04 2.40 -6.17
N SER A 134 8.97 2.47 -6.95
CA SER A 134 7.97 3.53 -6.85
C SER A 134 7.27 3.53 -5.48
N ALA A 135 6.86 2.35 -5.00
CA ALA A 135 6.21 2.19 -3.71
C ALA A 135 7.13 2.59 -2.54
N ILE A 136 8.40 2.17 -2.57
CA ILE A 136 9.41 2.54 -1.57
C ILE A 136 9.59 4.07 -1.52
N ARG A 137 9.72 4.72 -2.68
CA ARG A 137 9.82 6.19 -2.75
C ARG A 137 8.58 6.89 -2.21
N LYS A 138 7.38 6.39 -2.55
CA LYS A 138 6.11 6.94 -2.02
C LYS A 138 6.01 6.83 -0.50
N ALA A 139 6.58 5.79 0.10
CA ALA A 139 6.66 5.63 1.55
C ALA A 139 7.76 6.47 2.24
N GLY A 140 8.53 7.24 1.46
CA GLY A 140 9.63 8.08 1.94
C GLY A 140 10.87 7.29 2.34
N LEU A 141 11.05 6.07 1.82
CA LEU A 141 12.19 5.22 2.11
C LEU A 141 13.26 5.34 1.02
N GLY A 142 14.53 5.31 1.42
CA GLY A 142 15.67 5.44 0.51
C GLY A 142 16.34 4.11 0.15
N ARG A 143 16.10 3.06 0.93
CA ARG A 143 16.77 1.76 0.78
C ARG A 143 15.78 0.60 0.89
N PHE A 144 16.10 -0.48 0.20
CA PHE A 144 15.32 -1.72 0.27
C PHE A 144 15.32 -2.33 1.68
N GLN A 145 16.43 -2.19 2.41
CA GLN A 145 16.61 -2.71 3.77
C GLN A 145 15.72 -2.00 4.80
N ASP A 146 15.22 -0.80 4.49
CA ASP A 146 14.31 -0.07 5.36
C ASP A 146 12.86 -0.60 5.28
N VAL A 147 12.61 -1.58 4.40
CA VAL A 147 11.32 -2.28 4.25
C VAL A 147 11.32 -3.58 5.05
N GLN A 148 10.48 -3.65 6.08
CA GLN A 148 10.27 -4.87 6.87
C GLN A 148 9.29 -5.81 6.20
N ALA A 149 8.17 -5.29 5.70
CA ALA A 149 7.21 -6.06 4.91
C ALA A 149 6.60 -5.17 3.84
N MET A 150 6.32 -5.74 2.67
CA MET A 150 5.61 -5.09 1.58
C MET A 150 4.54 -6.04 1.07
N VAL A 151 3.29 -5.63 1.14
CA VAL A 151 2.14 -6.46 0.78
C VAL A 151 1.35 -5.76 -0.32
N LEU A 152 0.98 -6.50 -1.36
CA LEU A 152 -0.02 -6.06 -2.31
C LEU A 152 -1.40 -6.37 -1.74
N GLU A 153 -2.16 -5.33 -1.45
CA GLU A 153 -3.52 -5.45 -0.94
C GLU A 153 -4.50 -5.87 -2.05
N PRO A 154 -5.65 -6.48 -1.71
CA PRO A 154 -6.71 -6.80 -2.67
C PRO A 154 -7.22 -5.58 -3.45
N THR A 155 -7.07 -4.37 -2.88
CA THR A 155 -7.39 -3.09 -3.52
C THR A 155 -6.44 -2.73 -4.67
N GLY A 156 -5.33 -3.45 -4.84
CA GLY A 156 -4.24 -3.13 -5.77
C GLY A 156 -3.24 -2.13 -5.22
N GLN A 157 -3.42 -1.64 -3.99
CA GLN A 157 -2.45 -0.76 -3.33
C GLN A 157 -1.34 -1.58 -2.68
N ILE A 158 -0.14 -1.00 -2.61
CA ILE A 158 0.99 -1.60 -1.90
C ILE A 158 1.09 -0.97 -0.52
N SER A 159 0.99 -1.80 0.52
CA SER A 159 1.24 -1.43 1.91
C SER A 159 2.69 -1.75 2.27
N ILE A 160 3.30 -0.91 3.13
CA ILE A 160 4.71 -1.06 3.56
C ILE A 160 4.78 -0.90 5.08
N VAL A 161 5.37 -1.90 5.73
CA VAL A 161 5.82 -1.84 7.12
C VAL A 161 7.30 -1.49 7.13
N LYS A 162 7.67 -0.45 7.87
CA LYS A 162 9.05 0.04 7.93
C LYS A 162 9.87 -0.80 8.91
N SER A 163 11.15 -0.98 8.61
CA SER A 163 12.10 -1.62 9.51
C SER A 163 12.12 -0.93 10.88
N GLY A 164 12.14 -1.73 11.95
CA GLY A 164 12.08 -1.28 13.34
C GLY A 164 10.66 -1.12 13.89
N GLN A 165 9.62 -1.41 13.12
CA GLN A 165 8.25 -1.47 13.64
C GLN A 165 7.93 -2.89 14.13
N PRO A 166 7.25 -3.05 15.27
CA PRO A 166 6.76 -4.36 15.69
C PRO A 166 5.77 -4.86 14.63
N LEU A 167 6.02 -6.07 14.13
CA LEU A 167 5.17 -6.73 13.14
C LEU A 167 4.73 -8.07 13.71
N ASP A 168 3.45 -8.18 14.01
CA ASP A 168 2.85 -9.45 14.43
C ASP A 168 2.66 -10.35 13.21
N ASN A 169 3.07 -11.62 13.32
CA ASN A 169 2.89 -12.62 12.27
C ASN A 169 1.42 -12.80 11.90
N ALA A 170 0.49 -12.56 12.83
CA ALA A 170 -0.95 -12.60 12.57
C ALA A 170 -1.40 -11.61 11.49
N ILE A 171 -0.69 -10.49 11.32
CA ILE A 171 -1.00 -9.46 10.31
C ILE A 171 -0.68 -9.95 8.89
N LEU A 172 0.29 -10.85 8.74
CA LEU A 172 0.68 -11.40 7.44
C LEU A 172 0.03 -12.77 7.16
N ALA A 173 -0.67 -13.37 8.12
CA ALA A 173 -1.08 -14.78 8.04
C ALA A 173 -2.05 -15.09 6.88
N ASP A 174 -2.80 -14.11 6.39
CA ASP A 174 -3.72 -14.26 5.25
C ASP A 174 -3.05 -13.99 3.89
N ALA A 175 -1.83 -13.45 3.90
CA ALA A 175 -1.08 -13.12 2.70
C ALA A 175 -0.53 -14.38 2.02
N ARG A 176 -0.65 -14.44 0.69
CA ARG A 176 0.02 -15.43 -0.13
C ARG A 176 1.53 -15.30 0.04
N GLY A 177 2.20 -16.41 0.33
CA GLY A 177 3.64 -16.46 0.64
C GLY A 177 3.97 -16.30 2.13
N ALA A 178 2.97 -16.12 3.01
CA ALA A 178 3.22 -16.05 4.45
C ALA A 178 3.75 -17.36 5.04
N VAL A 179 3.37 -18.51 4.47
CA VAL A 179 3.85 -19.84 4.90
C VAL A 179 5.35 -19.99 4.63
N GLU A 180 5.81 -19.61 3.43
CA GLU A 180 7.24 -19.57 3.07
C GLU A 180 8.03 -18.61 3.98
N LEU A 181 7.37 -17.56 4.45
CA LEU A 181 7.94 -16.63 5.41
C LEU A 181 8.20 -17.26 6.78
N CYS A 182 7.23 -18.03 7.29
CA CYS A 182 7.40 -18.75 8.55
C CYS A 182 8.55 -19.74 8.46
N GLU A 183 8.66 -20.48 7.35
CA GLU A 183 9.79 -21.39 7.13
C GLU A 183 11.14 -20.64 7.09
N GLN A 184 11.20 -19.47 6.47
CA GLN A 184 12.41 -18.63 6.45
C GLN A 184 12.74 -18.04 7.83
N ILE A 185 11.74 -17.65 8.62
CA ILE A 185 11.93 -17.12 9.99
C ILE A 185 12.44 -18.23 10.91
N GLU A 186 11.84 -19.42 10.84
CA GLU A 186 12.28 -20.59 11.62
C GLU A 186 13.69 -21.03 11.23
N ALA A 187 14.06 -20.95 9.93
CA ALA A 187 15.42 -21.23 9.47
C ALA A 187 16.44 -20.20 9.99
N GLU A 188 16.14 -18.89 9.89
CA GLU A 188 17.01 -17.82 10.42
C GLU A 188 17.20 -17.93 11.95
N GLN A 189 16.15 -18.32 12.69
CA GLN A 189 16.24 -18.53 14.13
C GLN A 189 17.08 -19.75 14.48
N ARG A 190 16.92 -20.87 13.77
CA ARG A 190 17.77 -22.06 13.97
C ARG A 190 19.24 -21.79 13.66
N GLU A 191 19.53 -21.02 12.61
CA GLU A 191 20.90 -20.62 12.29
C GLU A 191 21.50 -19.69 13.36
N ALA A 192 20.73 -18.73 13.86
CA ALA A 192 21.17 -17.84 14.93
C ALA A 192 21.38 -18.58 16.27
N GLU A 193 20.50 -19.54 16.60
CA GLU A 193 20.65 -20.40 17.78
C GLU A 193 21.86 -21.35 17.64
N ALA A 194 22.11 -21.90 16.45
CA ALA A 194 23.28 -22.73 16.19
C ALA A 194 24.59 -21.94 16.28
N ALA A 195 24.64 -20.72 15.73
CA ALA A 195 25.80 -19.83 15.82
C ALA A 195 26.09 -19.41 17.27
N ALA A 196 25.05 -19.10 18.06
CA ALA A 196 25.20 -18.78 19.48
C ALA A 196 25.69 -19.98 20.32
N ALA A 197 25.31 -21.21 19.94
CA ALA A 197 25.78 -22.42 20.60
C ALA A 197 27.27 -22.72 20.30
N GLU A 198 27.73 -22.46 19.07
CA GLU A 198 29.15 -22.63 18.69
C GLU A 198 30.08 -21.63 19.40
N GLU A 199 29.67 -20.37 19.54
CA GLU A 199 30.43 -19.35 20.28
C GLU A 199 30.55 -19.69 21.78
N SER A 200 29.54 -20.35 22.36
CA SER A 200 29.57 -20.76 23.77
C SER A 200 30.46 -22.00 24.04
N SER A 201 30.77 -22.81 23.02
CA SER A 201 31.60 -24.03 23.17
C SER A 201 33.10 -23.80 22.88
N GLY A 202 33.48 -22.72 22.18
CA GLY A 202 34.87 -22.44 21.79
C GLY A 202 35.73 -21.70 22.84
N GLY A 203 35.14 -21.27 23.95
CA GLY A 203 35.79 -20.40 24.94
C GLY A 203 36.75 -21.07 25.93
N GLU A 204 36.64 -22.37 26.17
CA GLU A 204 37.37 -23.03 27.28
C GLU A 204 38.76 -23.59 26.93
N THR A 205 39.10 -23.77 25.65
CA THR A 205 40.33 -24.52 25.28
C THR A 205 41.59 -23.64 25.09
N ARG A 206 41.49 -22.31 25.15
CA ARG A 206 42.59 -21.42 24.69
C ARG A 206 43.54 -20.90 25.79
N VAL A 207 43.29 -21.17 27.08
CA VAL A 207 44.05 -20.50 28.16
C VAL A 207 45.31 -21.24 28.64
N GLU A 208 45.49 -22.54 28.38
CA GLU A 208 46.52 -23.31 29.14
C GLU A 208 47.87 -23.65 28.46
N SER A 209 48.17 -23.26 27.21
CA SER A 209 49.36 -23.79 26.53
C SER A 209 50.32 -22.79 25.87
N ARG A 210 50.56 -21.63 26.51
CA ARG A 210 51.70 -20.75 26.13
C ARG A 210 52.50 -20.26 27.34
N GLY A 211 53.12 -21.19 28.04
CA GLY A 211 54.33 -20.93 28.80
C GLY A 211 55.58 -21.31 27.99
N THR A 212 56.61 -20.48 28.04
CA THR A 212 57.98 -20.64 27.51
C THR A 212 58.28 -19.89 26.19
N ALA A 213 58.44 -18.58 26.30
CA ALA A 213 59.09 -17.75 25.28
C ALA A 213 60.51 -17.39 25.73
N GLN A 214 61.48 -17.85 24.93
CA GLN A 214 62.90 -17.52 24.97
C GLN A 214 63.12 -15.99 24.88
N GLN A 215 63.97 -15.47 25.75
CA GLN A 215 64.31 -14.05 25.88
C GLN A 215 65.28 -13.59 24.77
N PRO A 216 65.01 -12.50 24.03
CA PRO A 216 65.97 -11.96 23.07
C PRO A 216 66.98 -11.01 23.73
N ALA A 217 68.20 -11.05 23.21
CA ALA A 217 69.38 -10.31 23.66
C ALA A 217 69.24 -8.78 23.47
N ASN A 218 69.81 -8.04 24.42
CA ASN A 218 69.77 -6.59 24.55
C ASN A 218 70.84 -5.90 23.68
N PRO A 219 70.53 -4.87 22.87
CA PRO A 219 71.55 -4.03 22.24
C PRO A 219 72.02 -2.90 23.19
N PRO A 220 73.22 -2.34 22.97
CA PRO A 220 73.87 -1.40 23.90
C PRO A 220 73.17 -0.04 23.98
N THR A 221 73.10 0.47 25.20
CA THR A 221 72.55 1.77 25.63
C THR A 221 73.26 2.96 24.97
N LEU A 222 72.49 3.84 24.32
CA LEU A 222 72.91 5.20 23.98
C LEU A 222 72.25 6.16 24.98
N ASP A 223 73.06 6.67 25.90
CA ASP A 223 72.71 7.69 26.89
C ASP A 223 72.67 9.07 26.23
N LEU A 224 71.47 9.67 26.15
CA LEU A 224 71.28 11.10 25.84
C LEU A 224 70.05 11.63 26.60
N ASN A 225 70.20 11.87 27.90
CA ASN A 225 69.41 12.86 28.63
C ASN A 225 70.11 14.23 28.44
N PRO A 226 69.42 15.26 27.91
CA PRO A 226 68.97 16.32 28.81
C PRO A 226 67.65 16.99 28.42
N ALA A 227 67.09 17.72 29.39
CA ALA A 227 66.23 18.89 29.26
C ALA A 227 64.70 18.67 29.26
N ASN A 228 64.21 18.53 30.49
CA ASN A 228 63.07 19.27 31.05
C ASN A 228 62.69 20.55 30.27
N PRO A 229 61.43 20.74 29.83
CA PRO A 229 60.97 22.02 29.28
C PRO A 229 60.67 23.03 30.40
N PRO A 230 60.99 24.33 30.23
CA PRO A 230 60.68 25.36 31.21
C PRO A 230 59.16 25.62 31.27
N LYS A 231 58.63 25.67 32.49
CA LYS A 231 57.34 26.27 32.80
C LYS A 231 57.55 27.78 32.92
N ASP A 232 56.92 28.56 32.04
CA ASP A 232 56.73 29.98 32.28
C ASP A 232 55.24 30.34 32.20
N SER A 233 54.88 31.17 33.17
CA SER A 233 53.59 31.72 33.55
C SER A 233 53.19 32.94 32.73
N ASN A 234 51.92 32.99 32.30
CA ASN A 234 50.99 34.10 32.57
C ASN A 234 49.57 33.71 32.17
#